data_AF-A0A7V5CSX8-F1
#
_entry.id   AF-A0A7V5CSX8-F1
#
_cell.length_a   1.000
_cell.length_b   1.000
_cell.length_c   1.000
_cell.angle_alpha   90.00
_cell.angle_beta   90.00
_cell.angle_gamma   90.00
#
_symmetry.space_group_name_H-M   'P 1'
#
loop_
_entity.id
_entity.type
_entity.pdbx_description
1 polymer ?
#
loop_
_entity_poly.entity_id
_entity_poly.type
_entity_poly.pdbx_seq_one_letter_code
_entity_poly.pdbx_strand_id
1 'polypeptide(L)'
;TIALGGAGLVSVASNEIPREMAEMVKAAVQNDWALARQLHRKYFRLLQANFLETSPGPVKAVLTMMGRIEEHYRLPMTPVSSATRARLERLAGELGLLVETPAPQR
;
A
#
# COMPACT_ATOMS: atom_id res chain seq x y z
N THR A 1 -10.53 -14.71 -0.67
CA THR A 1 -11.36 -14.57 -1.89
C THR A 1 -10.92 -15.51 -3.00
N ILE A 2 -9.72 -15.37 -3.57
CA ILE A 2 -9.28 -16.22 -4.71
C ILE A 2 -9.24 -17.71 -4.34
N ALA A 3 -8.74 -18.06 -3.15
CA ALA A 3 -8.74 -19.43 -2.64
C ALA A 3 -10.14 -20.07 -2.50
N LEU A 4 -11.22 -19.28 -2.58
CA LEU A 4 -12.61 -19.73 -2.51
C LEU A 4 -13.35 -19.56 -3.86
N GLY A 5 -12.62 -19.38 -4.98
CA GLY A 5 -13.21 -19.26 -6.32
C GLY A 5 -13.34 -17.83 -6.86
N GLY A 6 -12.78 -16.82 -6.19
CA GLY A 6 -12.75 -15.45 -6.71
C GLY A 6 -11.79 -15.28 -7.90
N ALA A 7 -12.17 -14.48 -8.90
CA ALA A 7 -11.38 -14.27 -10.12
C ALA A 7 -10.25 -13.23 -9.99
N GLY A 8 -10.16 -12.50 -8.87
CA GLY A 8 -9.17 -11.45 -8.69
C GLY A 8 -9.44 -10.56 -7.48
N LEU A 9 -9.00 -9.30 -7.58
CA LEU A 9 -9.03 -8.30 -6.51
C LEU A 9 -9.20 -6.89 -7.11
N VAL A 10 -10.08 -6.07 -6.51
CA VAL A 10 -10.02 -4.60 -6.63
C VAL A 10 -9.23 -4.08 -5.43
N SER A 11 -8.13 -3.37 -5.69
CA SER A 11 -7.06 -3.18 -4.70
C SER A 11 -6.71 -1.71 -4.48
N VAL A 12 -6.68 -1.29 -3.20
CA VAL A 12 -6.08 -0.02 -2.79
C VAL A 12 -4.56 -0.06 -2.96
N ALA A 13 -3.91 -1.12 -2.48
CA ALA A 13 -2.46 -1.27 -2.51
C ALA A 13 -1.86 -1.38 -3.93
N SER A 14 -2.68 -1.71 -4.93
CA SER A 14 -2.22 -1.71 -6.33
C SER A 14 -1.87 -0.31 -6.83
N ASN A 15 -2.24 0.77 -6.13
CA ASN A 15 -1.74 2.11 -6.47
C ASN A 15 -0.25 2.25 -6.10
N GLU A 16 0.19 1.67 -4.99
CA GLU A 16 1.57 1.79 -4.48
C GLU A 16 2.47 0.70 -5.07
N ILE A 17 1.98 -0.55 -5.11
CA ILE A 17 2.72 -1.75 -5.52
C ILE A 17 1.97 -2.55 -6.60
N PRO A 18 1.69 -1.94 -7.77
CA PRO A 18 0.88 -2.56 -8.82
C PRO A 18 1.44 -3.89 -9.31
N ARG A 19 2.76 -3.97 -9.50
CA ARG A 19 3.44 -5.16 -10.01
C ARG A 19 3.32 -6.33 -9.04
N GLU A 20 3.58 -6.09 -7.77
CA GLU A 20 3.56 -7.08 -6.70
C GLU A 20 2.15 -7.61 -6.47
N MET A 21 1.14 -6.74 -6.53
CA MET A 21 -0.27 -7.16 -6.41
C MET A 21 -0.71 -7.98 -7.63
N ALA A 22 -0.31 -7.59 -8.83
CA ALA A 22 -0.57 -8.36 -10.04
C ALA A 22 0.10 -9.74 -10.00
N GLU A 23 1.35 -9.82 -9.55
CA GLU A 23 2.10 -11.07 -9.39
C GLU A 23 1.45 -11.99 -8.35
N MET A 24 1.02 -11.44 -7.21
CA MET A 24 0.33 -12.19 -6.17
C MET A 24 -1.00 -12.78 -6.67
N VAL A 25 -1.80 -11.99 -7.39
CA VAL A 25 -3.08 -12.45 -7.97
C VAL A 25 -2.82 -13.49 -9.06
N LYS A 26 -1.85 -13.27 -9.94
CA LYS A 26 -1.47 -14.22 -10.99
C LYS A 26 -1.05 -15.56 -10.40
N ALA A 27 -0.17 -15.55 -9.40
CA ALA A 27 0.25 -16.76 -8.71
C ALA A 27 -0.94 -17.52 -8.10
N ALA A 28 -1.85 -16.82 -7.43
CA ALA A 28 -3.05 -17.42 -6.84
C ALA A 28 -3.98 -18.03 -7.90
N VAL A 29 -4.25 -17.33 -9.01
CA VAL A 29 -5.09 -17.82 -10.11
C VAL A 29 -4.45 -19.02 -10.82
N GLN A 30 -3.12 -19.09 -10.86
CA GLN A 30 -2.35 -20.21 -11.43
C GLN A 30 -2.12 -21.37 -10.44
N ASN A 31 -2.76 -21.35 -9.26
CA ASN A 31 -2.57 -22.31 -8.17
C ASN A 31 -1.14 -22.38 -7.57
N ASP A 32 -0.28 -21.40 -7.85
CA ASP A 32 0.98 -21.21 -7.13
C ASP A 32 0.73 -20.50 -5.79
N TRP A 33 0.19 -21.27 -4.85
CA TRP A 33 -0.12 -20.77 -3.51
C TRP A 33 1.11 -20.48 -2.66
N ALA A 34 2.26 -21.05 -3.00
CA ALA A 34 3.51 -20.79 -2.28
C ALA A 34 3.95 -19.34 -2.52
N LEU A 35 4.08 -18.95 -3.79
CA LEU A 35 4.43 -17.59 -4.18
C LEU A 35 3.35 -16.59 -3.74
N ALA A 36 2.07 -16.91 -3.95
CA ALA A 36 0.97 -16.02 -3.55
C ALA A 36 1.01 -15.72 -2.03
N ARG A 37 1.26 -16.73 -1.19
CA ARG A 37 1.38 -16.52 0.27
C ARG A 37 2.65 -15.77 0.65
N GLN A 38 3.77 -16.01 -0.04
CA GLN A 38 5.00 -15.28 0.20
C GLN A 38 4.80 -13.79 -0.07
N LEU A 39 4.24 -13.43 -1.22
CA LEU A 39 3.95 -12.04 -1.59
C LEU A 39 2.92 -11.43 -0.63
N HIS A 40 1.85 -12.16 -0.32
CA HIS A 40 0.84 -11.70 0.64
C HIS A 40 1.46 -11.38 2.00
N ARG A 41 2.27 -12.28 2.56
CA ARG A 41 2.93 -12.06 3.85
C ARG A 41 3.90 -10.89 3.82
N LYS A 42 4.69 -10.75 2.75
CA LYS A 42 5.63 -9.64 2.56
C LYS A 42 4.92 -8.30 2.66
N TYR A 43 3.78 -8.15 1.98
CA TYR A 43 3.06 -6.87 1.89
C TYR A 43 1.88 -6.75 2.86
N PHE A 44 1.59 -7.77 3.68
CA PHE A 44 0.43 -7.78 4.58
C PHE A 44 0.37 -6.54 5.48
N ARG A 45 1.52 -6.11 6.00
CA ARG A 45 1.62 -4.91 6.84
C ARG A 45 1.21 -3.64 6.05
N LEU A 46 1.55 -3.53 4.77
CA LEU A 46 1.11 -2.43 3.91
C LEU A 46 -0.40 -2.49 3.65
N LEU A 47 -0.93 -3.69 3.37
CA LEU A 47 -2.37 -3.90 3.16
C LEU A 47 -3.18 -3.45 4.37
N GLN A 48 -2.71 -3.75 5.59
CA GLN A 48 -3.33 -3.26 6.82
C GLN A 48 -3.12 -1.76 7.04
N ALA A 49 -1.91 -1.26 6.73
CA ALA A 49 -1.56 0.14 6.93
C ALA A 49 -2.45 1.10 6.12
N ASN A 50 -2.89 0.66 4.93
CA ASN A 50 -3.82 1.40 4.07
C ASN A 50 -5.19 1.70 4.70
N PHE A 51 -5.49 1.09 5.85
CA PHE A 51 -6.75 1.27 6.59
C PHE A 51 -6.52 1.65 8.06
N LEU A 52 -5.33 2.18 8.42
CA LEU A 52 -5.10 2.75 9.76
C LEU A 52 -5.97 3.98 10.03
N GLU A 53 -6.27 4.73 8.97
CA GLU A 53 -7.23 5.83 8.94
C GLU A 53 -8.12 5.65 7.69
N THR A 54 -9.13 6.50 7.54
CA THR A 54 -10.09 6.42 6.43
C THR A 54 -9.40 6.48 5.07
N SER A 55 -9.65 5.48 4.23
CA SER A 55 -9.19 5.46 2.84
C SER A 55 -9.88 6.57 2.03
N PRO A 56 -9.20 7.22 1.06
CA PRO A 56 -7.82 7.01 0.60
C PRO A 56 -6.70 7.78 1.34
N GLY A 57 -6.88 8.22 2.60
CA GLY A 57 -5.87 8.98 3.34
C GLY A 57 -4.49 8.32 3.37
N PRO A 58 -4.36 7.12 3.96
CA PRO A 58 -3.06 6.43 4.07
C PRO A 58 -2.37 6.15 2.73
N VAL A 59 -3.10 5.64 1.73
CA VAL A 59 -2.53 5.31 0.41
C VAL A 59 -2.01 6.57 -0.31
N LYS A 60 -2.71 7.71 -0.20
CA LYS A 60 -2.23 8.97 -0.79
C LYS A 60 -1.01 9.52 -0.07
N ALA A 61 -0.93 9.37 1.25
CA ALA A 61 0.26 9.74 2.01
C ALA A 61 1.49 8.93 1.54
N VAL A 62 1.37 7.61 1.40
CA VAL A 62 2.48 6.77 0.90
C VAL A 62 2.83 7.12 -0.54
N LEU A 63 1.86 7.29 -1.44
CA LEU A 63 2.12 7.69 -2.83
C LEU A 63 2.85 9.04 -2.93
N THR A 64 2.56 9.96 -2.02
CA THR A 64 3.28 11.24 -1.91
C THR A 64 4.72 11.00 -1.48
N MET A 65 4.96 10.17 -0.46
CA MET A 65 6.31 9.80 -0.01
C MET A 65 7.10 9.06 -1.09
N MET A 66 6.42 8.31 -1.97
CA MET A 66 6.99 7.67 -3.15
C MET A 66 7.26 8.66 -4.31
N GLY A 67 6.94 9.94 -4.15
CA GLY A 67 7.10 10.97 -5.19
C GLY A 67 6.17 10.77 -6.40
N ARG A 68 5.03 10.07 -6.24
CA ARG A 68 4.13 9.71 -7.35
C ARG A 68 2.99 10.70 -7.56
N ILE A 69 2.60 11.42 -6.51
CA ILE A 69 1.49 12.39 -6.54
C ILE A 69 1.80 13.59 -5.64
N GLU A 70 1.06 14.67 -5.83
CA GLU A 70 0.93 15.75 -4.84
C GLU A 70 -0.11 15.39 -3.76
N GLU A 71 0.15 15.77 -2.51
CA GLU A 71 -0.70 15.44 -1.36
C GLU A 71 -1.89 16.41 -1.24
N HIS A 72 -2.88 16.25 -2.13
CA HIS A 72 -4.10 17.04 -2.12
C HIS A 72 -5.33 16.21 -1.73
N TYR A 73 -6.14 16.71 -0.79
CA TYR A 73 -7.41 16.11 -0.38
C TYR A 73 -8.55 17.10 -0.60
N ARG A 74 -9.75 16.59 -0.88
CA ARG A 74 -10.98 17.39 -0.91
C ARG A 74 -11.77 17.09 0.35
N LEU A 75 -12.28 18.13 0.99
CA LEU A 75 -13.14 17.98 2.16
C LEU A 75 -14.34 17.06 1.83
N PRO A 76 -14.78 16.22 2.80
CA PRO A 76 -14.39 16.22 4.21
C PRO A 76 -13.07 15.48 4.53
N MET A 77 -12.34 14.97 3.53
CA MET A 77 -11.06 14.32 3.77
C MET A 77 -9.94 15.31 4.07
N THR A 78 -9.13 14.96 5.06
CA THR A 78 -7.92 15.69 5.46
C THR A 78 -6.70 14.77 5.36
N PRO A 79 -5.49 15.33 5.38
CA PRO A 79 -4.27 14.55 5.57
C PRO A 79 -4.38 13.66 6.82
N VAL A 80 -3.72 12.51 6.78
CA VAL A 80 -3.62 11.60 7.93
C VAL A 80 -2.88 12.26 9.09
N SER A 81 -3.12 11.77 10.30
CA SER A 81 -2.39 12.27 11.48
C SER A 81 -0.87 12.11 11.35
N SER A 82 -0.10 12.97 12.03
CA SER A 82 1.37 12.89 12.04
C SER A 82 1.87 11.53 12.55
N ALA A 83 1.19 10.94 13.53
CA ALA A 83 1.49 9.61 14.06
C ALA A 83 1.32 8.51 13.00
N THR A 84 0.21 8.53 12.25
CA THR A 84 -0.02 7.60 11.13
C THR A 84 0.99 7.83 10.02
N ARG A 85 1.27 9.08 9.66
CA ARG A 85 2.26 9.44 8.63
C ARG A 85 3.64 8.87 8.95
N ALA A 86 4.13 9.04 10.18
CA ALA A 86 5.42 8.48 10.60
C ALA A 86 5.45 6.94 10.58
N ARG A 87 4.32 6.28 10.88
CA ARG A 87 4.20 4.81 10.79
C ARG A 87 4.21 4.33 9.34
N LEU A 88 3.54 5.04 8.44
CA LEU A 88 3.50 4.76 7.02
C LEU A 88 4.88 4.94 6.38
N GLU A 89 5.58 6.03 6.71
CA GLU A 89 6.93 6.32 6.21
C GLU A 89 7.93 5.22 6.59
N ARG A 90 7.97 4.82 7.88
CA ARG A 90 8.83 3.71 8.31
C ARG A 90 8.52 2.41 7.58
N LEU A 91 7.24 2.07 7.45
CA LEU A 91 6.83 0.84 6.77
C LEU A 91 7.17 0.87 5.27
N ALA A 92 6.93 2.00 4.60
CA ALA A 92 7.28 2.18 3.20
C ALA A 92 8.80 2.12 2.98
N GLY A 93 9.59 2.67 3.90
CA GLY A 93 11.05 2.54 3.92
C GLY A 93 11.51 1.09 4.10
N GLU A 94 10.96 0.35 5.08
CA GLU A 94 11.24 -1.08 5.30
C GLU A 94 10.93 -1.95 4.07
N LEU A 95 9.91 -1.55 3.28
CA LEU A 95 9.50 -2.25 2.06
C LEU A 95 10.27 -1.78 0.81
N GLY A 96 11.16 -0.78 0.94
CA GLY A 96 11.96 -0.25 -0.17
C GLY A 96 11.14 0.54 -1.20
N LEU A 97 10.06 1.21 -0.76
CA LEU A 97 9.15 1.95 -1.65
C LEU A 97 9.52 3.43 -1.82
N LEU A 98 10.33 3.98 -0.92
CA LEU A 98 10.66 5.41 -0.89
C LEU A 98 11.80 5.74 -1.86
N VAL A 99 11.68 6.87 -2.56
CA VAL A 99 12.64 7.33 -3.58
C VAL A 99 13.83 8.07 -2.91
N GLU A 100 13.56 8.86 -1.88
CA GLU A 100 14.53 9.58 -1.02
C GLU A 100 13.77 10.05 0.24
N THR A 101 14.35 9.96 1.44
CA THR A 101 13.72 10.44 2.69
C THR A 101 13.55 11.95 2.61
N PRO A 102 12.33 12.53 2.67
CA PRO A 102 12.17 13.97 2.69
C PRO A 102 12.76 14.53 3.99
N ALA A 103 13.56 15.60 3.90
CA ALA A 103 14.04 16.30 5.09
C ALA A 103 12.84 16.75 5.95
N PRO A 104 12.95 16.68 7.29
CA PRO A 104 11.86 17.08 8.18
C PRO A 104 11.50 18.54 7.90
N GLN A 105 10.25 18.76 7.51
CA GLN A 105 9.69 20.11 7.35
C GLN A 105 9.72 20.78 8.73
N ARG A 106 10.49 21.86 8.83
CA ARG A 106 10.59 22.73 10.00
C ARG A 106 9.28 23.47 10.25
#